data_AF-A0A0C2WQ68-F1
#
_entry.id   AF-A0A0C2WQ68-F1
#
_cell.length_a   1.000
_cell.length_b   1.000
_cell.length_c   1.000
_cell.angle_alpha   90.00
_cell.angle_beta   90.00
_cell.angle_gamma   90.00
#
_symmetry.space_group_name_H-M   'P 1'
#
loop_
_entity.id
_entity.type
_entity.pdbx_description
1 polymer ?
#
loop_
_entity_poly.entity_id
_entity_poly.type
_entity_poly.pdbx_seq_one_letter_code
_entity_poly.pdbx_strand_id
1 'polypeptide(L)'
;MDILASISGIKPKVLLDDGQEVKMSSMTTENLWKIKRTGGHYICSCPAWIYQKTPVDARTCRHLKELFGFNYEQIRINNNPAVPAQTKASTPAPDATPTNKRKRVARAISVSEDDSDSDNDTDNKTPRKKAKHDAPNSSSSISSAPSTIAVSVLLAQTWKEDKGCDPTGYWISEKLDGVRAYYSKGAFYSRLGNRFYAPDSFSEDWKSKLPKNATLDGELFTGRNKFQDTVSIVRSGSSNRWPEVTYYVFDAPFLMNKQFEERLAFLKSIFGEPDAPTYPNVRVVEHTKCKGKSHVLEMLEQLQNKGAEGLMLRQPKSMYETRRSSTLLKVKTFYDAEAIVIAHHAGSGKNANVTGAIECRMECGKTFKIGTGFTDAQRRKPPKIGCIVVYKFQELSKAGHPRFPVFVGEAIDKTVPKDAVIRVLDAADDDDE
;
A
#
# COMPACT_ATOMS: atom_id res chain seq x y z
N MET A 1 18.54 20.14 21.19
CA MET A 1 18.49 21.54 20.75
C MET A 1 17.35 21.68 19.75
N ASP A 2 16.49 22.67 19.91
CA ASP A 2 15.37 22.88 19.01
C ASP A 2 15.86 23.44 17.66
N ILE A 3 15.90 22.58 16.65
CA ILE A 3 16.36 22.93 15.29
C ILE A 3 15.45 24.02 14.68
N LEU A 4 14.16 24.06 15.03
CA LEU A 4 13.21 25.05 14.52
C LEU A 4 13.26 26.38 15.29
N ALA A 5 13.96 26.45 16.43
CA ALA A 5 14.14 27.71 17.14
C ALA A 5 15.09 28.67 16.40
N SER A 6 16.02 28.12 15.61
CA SER A 6 16.92 28.90 14.75
C SER A 6 17.53 28.00 13.69
N ILE A 7 17.25 28.30 12.42
CA ILE A 7 17.82 27.58 11.27
C ILE A 7 18.84 28.49 10.60
N SER A 8 20.11 28.07 10.57
CA SER A 8 21.23 28.87 10.01
C SER A 8 21.31 30.29 10.58
N GLY A 9 20.99 30.46 11.87
CA GLY A 9 20.98 31.76 12.56
C GLY A 9 19.73 32.62 12.34
N ILE A 10 18.76 32.16 11.53
CA ILE A 10 17.49 32.87 11.30
C ILE A 10 16.41 32.30 12.20
N LYS A 11 15.74 33.18 12.95
CA LYS A 11 14.62 32.85 13.85
C LYS A 11 13.28 33.06 13.14
N PRO A 12 12.25 32.23 13.44
CA PRO A 12 10.91 32.48 12.93
C PRO A 12 10.28 33.71 13.59
N LYS A 13 9.32 34.35 12.91
CA LYS A 13 8.52 35.44 13.50
C LYS A 13 7.73 35.00 14.73
N VAL A 14 7.21 33.78 14.71
CA VAL A 14 6.50 33.13 15.82
C VAL A 14 7.10 31.75 15.99
N LEU A 15 7.58 31.42 17.19
CA LEU A 15 7.96 30.04 17.50
C LEU A 15 6.78 29.36 18.19
N LEU A 16 6.35 28.22 17.67
CA LEU A 16 5.34 27.40 18.33
C LEU A 16 6.03 26.34 19.19
N ASP A 17 5.51 26.06 20.37
CA ASP A 17 5.91 24.89 21.18
C ASP A 17 5.39 23.60 20.55
N ASP A 18 6.01 22.46 20.87
CA ASP A 18 5.56 21.20 20.32
C ASP A 18 4.13 20.86 20.79
N GLY A 19 3.27 20.47 19.86
CA GLY A 19 1.84 20.28 20.10
C GLY A 19 0.99 21.55 20.11
N GLN A 20 1.60 22.74 20.04
CA GLN A 20 0.85 24.00 20.00
C GLN A 20 0.17 24.20 18.63
N GLU A 21 -1.08 24.69 18.67
CA GLU A 21 -1.89 25.00 17.48
C GLU A 21 -2.28 26.49 17.45
N VAL A 22 -2.24 27.08 16.25
CA VAL A 22 -2.70 28.45 15.96
C VAL A 22 -3.64 28.42 14.76
N LYS A 23 -4.67 29.27 14.77
CA LYS A 23 -5.59 29.45 13.64
C LYS A 23 -5.22 30.72 12.88
N MET A 24 -5.22 30.65 11.55
CA MET A 24 -4.99 31.80 10.68
C MET A 24 -6.07 31.90 9.61
N SER A 25 -6.60 33.10 9.40
CA SER A 25 -7.50 33.44 8.30
C SER A 25 -6.73 33.71 7.01
N SER A 26 -7.28 33.34 5.86
CA SER A 26 -6.80 33.84 4.57
C SER A 26 -7.38 35.22 4.28
N MET A 27 -6.62 36.13 3.66
CA MET A 27 -7.13 37.43 3.22
C MET A 27 -8.27 37.34 2.19
N THR A 28 -8.46 36.18 1.57
CA THR A 28 -9.42 35.97 0.47
C THR A 28 -10.66 35.16 0.85
N THR A 29 -10.69 34.57 2.05
CA THR A 29 -11.80 33.72 2.51
C THR A 29 -11.87 33.73 4.03
N GLU A 30 -13.07 33.76 4.61
CA GLU A 30 -13.32 33.65 6.07
C GLU A 30 -12.88 32.29 6.68
N ASN A 31 -12.40 31.36 5.85
CA ASN A 31 -11.90 30.06 6.30
C ASN A 31 -10.67 30.21 7.20
N LEU A 32 -10.78 29.66 8.41
CA LEU A 32 -9.69 29.55 9.38
C LEU A 32 -8.90 28.25 9.18
N TRP A 33 -7.62 28.37 8.86
CA TRP A 33 -6.71 27.25 8.70
C TRP A 33 -5.91 27.01 9.98
N LYS A 34 -5.80 25.75 10.40
CA LYS A 34 -5.03 25.35 11.58
C LYS A 34 -3.57 25.13 11.19
N ILE A 35 -2.65 25.75 11.92
CA ILE A 35 -1.22 25.49 11.86
C ILE A 35 -0.82 24.89 13.20
N LYS A 36 -0.13 23.75 13.17
CA LYS A 36 0.37 23.09 14.37
C LYS A 36 1.83 22.71 14.22
N ARG A 37 2.55 22.71 15.34
CA ARG A 37 3.85 22.07 15.44
C ARG A 37 3.67 20.63 15.91
N THR A 38 4.34 19.70 15.25
CA THR A 38 4.35 18.29 15.65
C THR A 38 5.76 17.75 15.47
N GLY A 39 6.45 17.53 16.58
CA GLY A 39 7.87 17.23 16.64
C GLY A 39 8.71 18.29 15.92
N GLY A 40 9.47 17.86 14.91
CA GLY A 40 10.42 18.68 14.14
C GLY A 40 9.86 19.37 12.90
N HIS A 41 8.53 19.47 12.72
CA HIS A 41 7.94 20.12 11.53
C HIS A 41 6.63 20.86 11.83
N TYR A 42 6.24 21.73 10.89
CA TYR A 42 4.98 22.47 10.93
C TYR A 42 3.98 21.89 9.93
N ILE A 43 2.71 21.78 10.36
CA ILE A 43 1.61 21.23 9.56
C ILE A 43 0.55 22.32 9.41
N CYS A 44 0.05 22.52 8.18
CA CYS A 44 -1.06 23.44 7.90
C CYS A 44 -2.25 22.68 7.30
N SER A 45 -3.47 23.00 7.74
CA SER A 45 -4.69 22.35 7.25
C SER A 45 -5.22 22.93 5.93
N CYS A 46 -4.49 23.84 5.26
CA CYS A 46 -4.96 24.41 4.01
C CYS A 46 -4.75 23.47 2.80
N PRO A 47 -5.65 23.51 1.78
CA PRO A 47 -5.53 22.72 0.56
C PRO A 47 -4.15 22.83 -0.11
N ALA A 48 -3.60 24.04 -0.16
CA ALA A 48 -2.30 24.31 -0.76
C ALA A 48 -1.14 23.60 -0.05
N TRP A 49 -1.29 23.24 1.23
CA TRP A 49 -0.31 22.47 1.99
C TRP A 49 -0.63 20.96 1.94
N ILE A 50 -1.90 20.59 2.14
CA ILE A 50 -2.35 19.18 2.18
C ILE A 50 -2.02 18.45 0.88
N TYR A 51 -2.24 19.09 -0.27
CA TYR A 51 -2.09 18.48 -1.59
C TYR A 51 -0.67 18.56 -2.18
N GLN A 52 0.32 19.03 -1.42
CA GLN A 52 1.72 18.99 -1.87
C GLN A 52 2.27 17.57 -1.89
N LYS A 53 3.00 17.24 -2.95
CA LYS A 53 3.65 15.93 -3.15
C LYS A 53 5.05 15.85 -2.54
N THR A 54 5.51 16.89 -1.87
CA THR A 54 6.81 16.93 -1.18
C THR A 54 6.71 16.32 0.23
N PRO A 55 7.83 15.85 0.81
CA PRO A 55 7.92 15.45 2.21
C PRO A 55 7.37 16.53 3.16
N VAL A 56 6.73 16.13 4.26
CA VAL A 56 6.00 17.03 5.18
C VAL A 56 6.87 18.19 5.68
N ASP A 57 8.12 17.91 5.97
CA ASP A 57 9.18 18.85 6.36
C ASP A 57 9.63 19.79 5.23
N ALA A 58 9.42 19.45 3.96
CA ALA A 58 9.64 20.33 2.80
C ALA A 58 8.37 21.04 2.28
N ARG A 59 7.19 20.80 2.89
CA ARG A 59 5.95 21.47 2.47
C ARG A 59 5.89 22.89 3.00
N THR A 60 5.37 23.81 2.19
CA THR A 60 5.19 25.23 2.58
C THR A 60 3.85 25.75 2.11
N CYS A 61 3.31 26.81 2.69
CA CYS A 61 2.13 27.48 2.12
C CYS A 61 2.19 28.97 2.46
N ARG A 62 1.26 29.77 1.93
CA ARG A 62 1.18 31.20 2.26
C ARG A 62 1.06 31.43 3.76
N HIS A 63 0.26 30.62 4.46
CA HIS A 63 0.06 30.77 5.90
C HIS A 63 1.33 30.51 6.70
N LEU A 64 2.14 29.51 6.33
CA LEU A 64 3.43 29.26 6.99
C LEU A 64 4.44 30.39 6.71
N LYS A 65 4.49 30.91 5.46
CA LYS A 65 5.33 32.06 5.10
C LYS A 65 4.95 33.32 5.87
N GLU A 66 3.67 33.50 6.15
CA GLU A 66 3.15 34.64 6.88
C GLU A 66 3.40 34.51 8.39
N LEU A 67 3.11 33.35 8.97
CA LEU A 67 3.29 33.06 10.40
C LEU A 67 4.77 33.07 10.82
N PHE A 68 5.62 32.41 10.04
CA PHE A 68 7.03 32.21 10.40
C PHE A 68 7.97 33.21 9.73
N GLY A 69 7.48 33.95 8.74
CA GLY A 69 8.28 34.85 7.93
C GLY A 69 8.86 34.17 6.70
N PHE A 70 8.79 34.86 5.56
CA PHE A 70 9.20 34.32 4.26
C PHE A 70 10.63 33.78 4.27
N ASN A 71 11.59 34.53 4.82
CA ASN A 71 13.01 34.15 4.83
C ASN A 71 13.27 32.89 5.68
N TYR A 72 12.69 32.82 6.87
CA TYR A 72 12.79 31.62 7.71
C TYR A 72 12.20 30.40 7.02
N GLU A 73 11.02 30.56 6.41
CA GLU A 73 10.31 29.48 5.74
C GLU A 73 11.06 28.96 4.51
N GLN A 74 11.72 29.82 3.73
CA GLN A 74 12.58 29.42 2.61
C GLN A 74 13.80 28.61 3.06
N ILE A 75 14.44 29.01 4.16
CA ILE A 75 15.58 28.26 4.68
C ILE A 75 15.10 26.93 5.26
N ARG A 76 13.95 26.89 5.94
CA ARG A 76 13.37 25.67 6.50
C ARG A 76 13.14 24.60 5.43
N ILE A 77 12.59 24.97 4.26
CA ILE A 77 12.38 24.01 3.18
C ILE A 77 13.70 23.59 2.51
N ASN A 78 14.72 24.46 2.49
CA ASN A 78 16.01 24.19 1.85
C ASN A 78 17.01 23.45 2.75
N ASN A 79 16.87 23.52 4.07
CA ASN A 79 17.70 22.78 5.05
C ASN A 79 17.19 21.35 5.30
N ASN A 80 16.27 20.85 4.47
CA ASN A 80 15.82 19.49 4.53
C ASN A 80 16.84 18.56 3.83
N PRO A 81 17.42 17.56 4.52
CA PRO A 81 18.36 16.60 3.91
C PRO A 81 17.75 15.71 2.82
N ALA A 82 16.43 15.79 2.57
CA ALA A 82 15.72 14.99 1.57
C ALA A 82 15.51 15.65 0.18
N VAL A 83 16.04 16.84 -0.09
CA VAL A 83 15.90 17.52 -1.40
C VAL A 83 17.26 18.07 -1.89
N PRO A 84 17.73 17.74 -3.11
CA PRO A 84 18.94 18.34 -3.67
C PRO A 84 18.75 19.83 -3.92
N ALA A 85 19.70 20.65 -3.49
CA ALA A 85 19.69 22.10 -3.67
C ALA A 85 19.58 22.48 -5.16
N GLN A 86 18.46 23.09 -5.57
CA GLN A 86 18.33 23.74 -6.87
C GLN A 86 18.74 25.21 -6.76
N THR A 87 19.99 25.51 -7.13
CA THR A 87 20.45 26.88 -7.35
C THR A 87 20.07 27.35 -8.75
N LYS A 88 19.14 28.30 -8.86
CA LYS A 88 19.14 29.28 -9.96
C LYS A 88 18.78 30.66 -9.42
N ALA A 89 19.77 31.55 -9.46
CA ALA A 89 19.61 32.97 -9.21
C ALA A 89 18.69 33.60 -10.27
N SER A 90 17.78 34.47 -9.84
CA SER A 90 16.99 35.33 -10.71
C SER A 90 17.26 36.79 -10.34
N THR A 91 17.82 37.54 -11.27
CA THR A 91 17.81 39.01 -11.28
C THR A 91 16.51 39.50 -11.94
N PRO A 92 15.97 40.66 -11.54
CA PRO A 92 14.64 41.09 -11.95
C PRO A 92 14.65 41.85 -13.28
N ALA A 93 13.59 41.67 -14.08
CA ALA A 93 13.28 42.44 -15.28
C ALA A 93 12.37 43.65 -14.94
N PRO A 94 12.37 44.73 -15.74
CA PRO A 94 11.27 45.68 -15.77
C PRO A 94 10.38 45.55 -17.03
N ASP A 95 9.19 46.10 -16.88
CA ASP A 95 7.97 46.10 -17.72
C ASP A 95 8.09 46.37 -19.22
N ALA A 96 7.18 45.75 -20.01
CA ALA A 96 6.08 46.44 -20.72
C ALA A 96 5.36 45.52 -21.74
N THR A 97 4.04 45.65 -21.80
CA THR A 97 3.03 45.03 -22.70
C THR A 97 3.04 45.58 -24.16
N PRO A 98 2.07 45.28 -25.05
CA PRO A 98 1.75 44.03 -25.77
C PRO A 98 1.63 44.24 -27.31
N THR A 99 1.68 43.21 -28.18
CA THR A 99 0.85 43.12 -29.43
C THR A 99 1.11 41.89 -30.33
N ASN A 100 0.02 41.20 -30.67
CA ASN A 100 -0.48 40.68 -31.96
C ASN A 100 0.36 39.90 -33.02
N LYS A 101 -0.26 38.78 -33.45
CA LYS A 101 -0.42 38.18 -34.81
C LYS A 101 0.69 37.32 -35.46
N ARG A 102 0.28 36.05 -35.72
CA ARG A 102 0.50 35.14 -36.90
C ARG A 102 1.98 34.81 -37.25
N LYS A 103 2.40 33.58 -37.58
CA LYS A 103 1.89 32.64 -38.59
C LYS A 103 2.69 31.31 -38.51
N ARG A 104 2.04 30.20 -38.90
CA ARG A 104 2.53 28.82 -39.10
C ARG A 104 3.91 28.71 -39.78
N VAL A 105 4.67 27.66 -39.45
CA VAL A 105 5.17 26.63 -40.40
C VAL A 105 5.35 25.30 -39.64
N ALA A 106 5.03 24.21 -40.32
CA ALA A 106 5.06 22.82 -39.90
C ALA A 106 6.46 22.20 -39.95
N ARG A 107 6.69 21.10 -39.20
CA ARG A 107 7.23 19.87 -39.80
C ARG A 107 6.92 18.67 -38.92
N ALA A 108 6.46 17.62 -39.59
CA ALA A 108 6.01 16.33 -39.09
C ALA A 108 7.17 15.33 -38.97
N ILE A 109 6.77 14.08 -38.65
CA ILE A 109 7.47 12.78 -38.85
C ILE A 109 8.23 12.33 -37.59
N SER A 110 8.16 11.10 -37.09
CA SER A 110 7.24 9.95 -37.23
C SER A 110 7.66 8.93 -36.15
N VAL A 111 6.74 8.04 -35.82
CA VAL A 111 6.90 6.87 -34.95
C VAL A 111 7.51 5.73 -35.78
N SER A 112 8.32 4.86 -35.16
CA SER A 112 8.46 3.46 -35.59
C SER A 112 8.79 2.58 -34.38
N GLU A 113 8.07 1.46 -34.33
CA GLU A 113 8.10 0.36 -33.36
C GLU A 113 9.17 -0.69 -33.74
N ASP A 114 9.43 -1.59 -32.78
CA ASP A 114 9.90 -2.99 -32.85
C ASP A 114 11.19 -3.35 -33.61
N ASP A 115 12.13 -4.04 -32.92
CA ASP A 115 12.27 -5.50 -33.05
C ASP A 115 13.39 -6.10 -32.17
N SER A 116 13.25 -7.41 -32.00
CA SER A 116 13.95 -8.39 -31.18
C SER A 116 15.34 -8.87 -31.67
N ASP A 117 16.06 -9.45 -30.71
CA ASP A 117 16.97 -10.61 -30.77
C ASP A 117 18.42 -10.54 -31.32
N SER A 118 19.25 -11.20 -30.49
CA SER A 118 20.45 -12.02 -30.72
C SER A 118 21.88 -11.45 -30.67
N ASP A 119 22.60 -12.09 -29.74
CA ASP A 119 24.03 -12.30 -29.52
C ASP A 119 24.99 -12.11 -30.71
N ASN A 120 26.14 -11.45 -30.44
CA ASN A 120 27.44 -12.12 -30.57
C ASN A 120 28.57 -11.42 -29.80
N ASP A 121 29.45 -12.26 -29.25
CA ASP A 121 30.74 -11.97 -28.61
C ASP A 121 31.71 -11.20 -29.51
N THR A 122 32.56 -10.36 -28.92
CA THR A 122 34.04 -10.55 -28.91
C THR A 122 34.79 -9.38 -28.25
N ASP A 123 35.51 -9.74 -27.20
CA ASP A 123 36.89 -9.37 -26.85
C ASP A 123 37.41 -7.91 -26.88
N ASN A 124 37.71 -7.46 -25.65
CA ASN A 124 39.05 -7.11 -25.17
C ASN A 124 39.61 -5.70 -25.46
N LYS A 125 39.63 -4.85 -24.43
CA LYS A 125 40.83 -4.12 -23.92
C LYS A 125 40.49 -3.15 -22.76
N THR A 126 40.75 -3.59 -21.53
CA THR A 126 41.29 -2.74 -20.45
C THR A 126 42.83 -2.61 -20.61
N PRO A 127 43.60 -1.76 -19.87
CA PRO A 127 43.28 -1.10 -18.59
C PRO A 127 43.80 0.35 -18.42
N ARG A 128 43.25 1.11 -17.45
CA ARG A 128 44.12 1.92 -16.57
C ARG A 128 43.49 2.26 -15.21
N LYS A 129 44.17 1.76 -14.18
CA LYS A 129 44.02 2.06 -12.75
C LYS A 129 44.24 3.55 -12.46
N LYS A 130 43.50 4.09 -11.48
CA LYS A 130 44.07 4.92 -10.41
C LYS A 130 43.30 4.69 -9.12
N ALA A 131 44.00 4.10 -8.17
CA ALA A 131 43.61 4.00 -6.77
C ALA A 131 43.89 5.33 -6.05
N LYS A 132 43.06 5.65 -5.06
CA LYS A 132 43.51 6.36 -3.85
C LYS A 132 42.83 5.73 -2.65
N HIS A 133 43.68 5.24 -1.75
CA HIS A 133 43.38 4.91 -0.37
C HIS A 133 43.05 6.19 0.40
N ASP A 134 42.11 6.09 1.34
CA ASP A 134 42.29 6.62 2.70
C ASP A 134 41.44 5.79 3.68
N ALA A 135 42.03 5.51 4.84
CA ALA A 135 41.63 4.56 5.86
C ALA A 135 40.65 5.20 6.90
N PRO A 136 40.14 4.43 7.88
CA PRO A 136 38.78 4.59 8.41
C PRO A 136 38.69 5.59 9.57
N ASN A 137 37.55 6.27 9.67
CA ASN A 137 37.16 6.92 10.91
C ASN A 137 35.94 6.19 11.50
N SER A 138 36.19 5.42 12.55
CA SER A 138 35.19 4.73 13.35
C SER A 138 34.40 5.75 14.17
N SER A 139 33.14 5.95 13.82
CA SER A 139 32.14 6.44 14.77
C SER A 139 30.86 5.65 14.57
N SER A 140 30.53 4.85 15.58
CA SER A 140 29.29 4.11 15.71
C SER A 140 28.11 5.08 15.74
N SER A 141 27.52 5.30 14.58
CA SER A 141 26.26 5.99 14.41
C SER A 141 25.11 4.99 14.55
N ILE A 142 24.26 5.22 15.55
CA ILE A 142 22.95 4.57 15.65
C ILE A 142 22.16 5.06 14.43
N SER A 143 22.10 4.24 13.38
CA SER A 143 21.45 4.61 12.13
C SER A 143 19.93 4.62 12.34
N SER A 144 19.32 5.81 12.37
CA SER A 144 17.88 5.95 12.28
C SER A 144 17.40 5.33 10.96
N ALA A 145 16.54 4.30 11.03
CA ALA A 145 16.04 3.60 9.84
C ALA A 145 15.33 4.59 8.87
N PRO A 146 15.51 4.42 7.55
CA PRO A 146 14.98 5.35 6.54
C PRO A 146 13.44 5.41 6.58
N SER A 147 12.87 6.54 6.18
CA SER A 147 11.41 6.72 6.10
C SER A 147 10.77 5.93 4.95
N THR A 148 11.55 5.66 3.89
CA THR A 148 11.12 4.86 2.73
C THR A 148 12.24 3.97 2.21
N ILE A 149 11.92 2.76 1.75
CA ILE A 149 12.86 1.85 1.08
C ILE A 149 12.24 1.20 -0.18
N ALA A 150 13.06 0.68 -1.08
CA ALA A 150 12.58 -0.21 -2.13
C ALA A 150 12.24 -1.58 -1.52
N VAL A 151 10.98 -2.00 -1.65
CA VAL A 151 10.48 -3.30 -1.18
C VAL A 151 10.06 -4.13 -2.38
N SER A 152 10.75 -5.24 -2.61
CA SER A 152 10.41 -6.21 -3.65
C SER A 152 10.05 -7.53 -2.99
N VAL A 153 8.78 -7.93 -3.12
CA VAL A 153 8.20 -9.05 -2.37
C VAL A 153 7.51 -10.05 -3.27
N LEU A 154 7.38 -11.28 -2.79
CA LEU A 154 6.65 -12.33 -3.48
C LEU A 154 5.15 -11.97 -3.57
N LEU A 155 4.60 -12.05 -4.78
CA LEU A 155 3.18 -11.79 -5.02
C LEU A 155 2.46 -13.04 -5.49
N ALA A 156 1.29 -13.31 -4.92
CA ALA A 156 0.53 -14.51 -5.25
C ALA A 156 -0.21 -14.41 -6.59
N GLN A 157 -0.30 -15.50 -7.33
CA GLN A 157 -1.30 -15.69 -8.38
C GLN A 157 -2.63 -16.19 -7.80
N THR A 158 -3.71 -16.15 -8.57
CA THR A 158 -5.00 -16.70 -8.13
C THR A 158 -5.05 -18.18 -8.50
N TRP A 159 -5.32 -19.06 -7.54
CA TRP A 159 -5.67 -20.45 -7.85
C TRP A 159 -7.13 -20.50 -8.30
N LYS A 160 -7.38 -21.18 -9.42
CA LYS A 160 -8.72 -21.32 -9.99
C LYS A 160 -9.15 -22.77 -9.81
N GLU A 161 -10.37 -22.98 -9.37
CA GLU A 161 -10.84 -24.34 -9.07
C GLU A 161 -10.95 -25.23 -10.34
N ASP A 162 -11.35 -24.63 -11.46
CA ASP A 162 -11.60 -25.29 -12.75
C ASP A 162 -10.32 -25.50 -13.58
N LYS A 163 -9.36 -24.59 -13.46
CA LYS A 163 -8.15 -24.52 -14.31
C LYS A 163 -6.83 -24.48 -13.52
N GLY A 164 -6.91 -24.64 -12.21
CA GLY A 164 -5.75 -24.60 -11.33
C GLY A 164 -4.89 -25.86 -11.43
N CYS A 165 -3.64 -25.74 -11.02
CA CYS A 165 -2.80 -26.91 -10.80
C CYS A 165 -3.35 -27.77 -9.66
N ASP A 166 -3.01 -29.06 -9.67
CA ASP A 166 -3.23 -29.94 -8.52
C ASP A 166 -2.45 -29.41 -7.31
N PRO A 167 -3.14 -29.02 -6.21
CA PRO A 167 -2.48 -28.46 -5.04
C PRO A 167 -1.92 -29.54 -4.11
N THR A 168 -1.99 -30.83 -4.45
CA THR A 168 -1.48 -31.92 -3.59
C THR A 168 -0.02 -31.67 -3.18
N GLY A 169 0.24 -31.71 -1.87
CA GLY A 169 1.56 -31.45 -1.30
C GLY A 169 1.94 -29.97 -1.11
N TYR A 170 1.13 -29.01 -1.58
CA TYR A 170 1.30 -27.59 -1.24
C TYR A 170 1.09 -27.35 0.25
N TRP A 171 1.67 -26.29 0.78
CA TRP A 171 1.37 -25.81 2.12
C TRP A 171 0.18 -24.86 2.07
N ILE A 172 -0.86 -25.16 2.86
CA ILE A 172 -2.05 -24.34 3.02
C ILE A 172 -1.88 -23.48 4.27
N SER A 173 -2.15 -22.17 4.16
CA SER A 173 -2.24 -21.25 5.29
C SER A 173 -3.46 -20.34 5.17
N GLU A 174 -3.94 -19.82 6.30
CA GLU A 174 -5.00 -18.80 6.29
C GLU A 174 -4.53 -17.55 5.56
N LYS A 175 -5.39 -17.02 4.68
CA LYS A 175 -5.19 -15.69 4.12
C LYS A 175 -5.72 -14.65 5.12
N LEU A 176 -4.79 -13.90 5.72
CA LEU A 176 -5.09 -12.84 6.68
C LEU A 176 -5.49 -11.54 5.96
N ASP A 177 -6.63 -10.93 6.34
CA ASP A 177 -7.07 -9.60 5.86
C ASP A 177 -6.51 -8.50 6.77
N GLY A 178 -5.18 -8.36 6.78
CA GLY A 178 -4.45 -7.38 7.58
C GLY A 178 -3.74 -6.32 6.73
N VAL A 179 -2.63 -5.81 7.26
CA VAL A 179 -1.75 -4.89 6.53
C VAL A 179 -0.37 -5.52 6.36
N ARG A 180 -0.03 -5.89 5.14
CA ARG A 180 1.29 -6.45 4.80
C ARG A 180 2.42 -5.54 5.27
N ALA A 181 3.33 -6.12 6.05
CA ALA A 181 4.49 -5.44 6.59
C ALA A 181 5.76 -6.24 6.30
N TYR A 182 6.71 -5.57 5.69
CA TYR A 182 8.05 -6.06 5.40
C TYR A 182 9.00 -5.52 6.48
N TYR A 183 9.54 -6.41 7.30
CA TYR A 183 10.53 -6.04 8.31
C TYR A 183 11.93 -5.99 7.67
N SER A 184 12.66 -4.89 7.87
CA SER A 184 14.03 -4.72 7.40
C SER A 184 14.76 -3.69 8.25
N LYS A 185 16.04 -3.94 8.58
CA LYS A 185 16.89 -2.97 9.31
C LYS A 185 16.24 -2.39 10.58
N GLY A 186 15.54 -3.21 11.35
CA GLY A 186 14.91 -2.79 12.60
C GLY A 186 13.58 -2.03 12.46
N ALA A 187 12.98 -1.98 11.28
CA ALA A 187 11.72 -1.28 11.06
C ALA A 187 10.77 -2.05 10.13
N PHE A 188 9.49 -1.73 10.21
CA PHE A 188 8.45 -2.26 9.34
C PHE A 188 8.16 -1.30 8.18
N TYR A 189 7.93 -1.86 6.99
CA TYR A 189 7.62 -1.12 5.79
C TYR A 189 6.41 -1.72 5.09
N SER A 190 5.54 -0.87 4.56
CA SER A 190 4.48 -1.29 3.65
C SER A 190 5.06 -1.85 2.35
N ARG A 191 4.21 -2.49 1.56
CA ARG A 191 4.55 -2.94 0.19
C ARG A 191 5.09 -1.83 -0.71
N LEU A 192 4.67 -0.57 -0.50
CA LEU A 192 5.14 0.58 -1.27
C LEU A 192 6.43 1.20 -0.69
N GLY A 193 6.99 0.59 0.35
CA GLY A 193 8.20 1.08 0.98
C GLY A 193 7.99 2.11 2.08
N ASN A 194 6.76 2.56 2.35
CA ASN A 194 6.49 3.52 3.43
C ASN A 194 6.70 2.87 4.79
N ARG A 195 7.47 3.49 5.68
CA ARG A 195 7.69 3.01 7.04
C ARG A 195 6.39 3.03 7.87
N PHE A 196 6.17 1.96 8.62
CA PHE A 196 5.25 1.95 9.76
C PHE A 196 6.01 2.34 11.03
N TYR A 197 5.42 3.21 11.83
CA TYR A 197 6.01 3.69 13.09
C TYR A 197 5.53 2.82 14.26
N ALA A 198 5.78 1.50 14.19
CA ALA A 198 5.51 0.63 15.33
C ALA A 198 6.31 1.11 16.56
N PRO A 199 5.73 1.16 17.77
CA PRO A 199 6.44 1.49 18.99
C PRO A 199 7.64 0.56 19.20
N ASP A 200 8.70 1.03 19.83
CA ASP A 200 9.90 0.21 20.06
C ASP A 200 9.56 -1.08 20.83
N SER A 201 8.66 -0.99 21.82
CA SER A 201 8.14 -2.13 22.59
C SER A 201 7.47 -3.21 21.73
N PHE A 202 7.06 -2.91 20.49
CA PHE A 202 6.45 -3.89 19.60
C PHE A 202 7.45 -4.89 19.01
N SER A 203 8.74 -4.54 18.95
CA SER A 203 9.74 -5.44 18.34
C SER A 203 11.02 -5.59 19.15
N GLU A 204 11.15 -4.89 20.28
CA GLU A 204 12.36 -4.88 21.09
C GLU A 204 12.81 -6.27 21.56
N ASP A 205 11.87 -7.10 22.01
CA ASP A 205 12.19 -8.40 22.61
C ASP A 205 12.81 -9.39 21.62
N TRP A 206 12.39 -9.33 20.35
CA TRP A 206 12.82 -10.27 19.32
C TRP A 206 13.74 -9.68 18.25
N LYS A 207 13.81 -8.35 18.07
CA LYS A 207 14.70 -7.71 17.07
C LYS A 207 16.16 -8.09 17.29
N SER A 208 16.56 -8.26 18.55
CA SER A 208 17.93 -8.63 18.95
C SER A 208 18.30 -10.07 18.60
N LYS A 209 17.31 -10.95 18.39
CA LYS A 209 17.50 -12.35 18.01
C LYS A 209 17.68 -12.54 16.51
N LEU A 210 17.40 -11.52 15.71
CA LEU A 210 17.50 -11.59 14.27
C LEU A 210 18.91 -11.21 13.78
N PRO A 211 19.40 -11.84 12.69
CA PRO A 211 20.58 -11.36 11.98
C PRO A 211 20.46 -9.89 11.57
N LYS A 212 21.57 -9.16 11.52
CA LYS A 212 21.57 -7.73 11.16
C LYS A 212 20.98 -7.45 9.77
N ASN A 213 21.12 -8.40 8.84
CA ASN A 213 20.59 -8.34 7.49
C ASN A 213 19.21 -9.02 7.35
N ALA A 214 18.58 -9.42 8.46
CA ALA A 214 17.31 -10.10 8.42
C ALA A 214 16.24 -9.24 7.76
N THR A 215 15.50 -9.85 6.85
CA THR A 215 14.29 -9.30 6.27
C THR A 215 13.19 -10.33 6.37
N LEU A 216 12.03 -9.92 6.87
CA LEU A 216 10.89 -10.81 7.11
C LEU A 216 9.67 -10.26 6.35
N ASP A 217 8.80 -11.16 5.93
CA ASP A 217 7.55 -10.82 5.25
C ASP A 217 6.39 -11.39 6.04
N GLY A 218 5.41 -10.54 6.31
CA GLY A 218 4.30 -10.87 7.20
C GLY A 218 3.14 -9.90 7.06
N GLU A 219 2.14 -10.12 7.91
CA GLU A 219 0.93 -9.32 7.98
C GLU A 219 0.77 -8.75 9.40
N LEU A 220 0.61 -7.44 9.55
CA LEU A 220 0.10 -6.87 10.79
C LEU A 220 -1.40 -7.13 10.84
N PHE A 221 -1.88 -7.77 11.91
CA PHE A 221 -3.24 -8.29 11.97
C PHE A 221 -3.81 -8.17 13.39
N THR A 222 -5.04 -7.68 13.50
CA THR A 222 -5.76 -7.51 14.80
C THR A 222 -6.94 -8.47 14.95
N GLY A 223 -7.11 -9.41 14.02
CA GLY A 223 -8.21 -10.37 13.98
C GLY A 223 -9.05 -10.32 12.70
N ARG A 224 -9.84 -11.36 12.51
CA ARG A 224 -10.72 -11.52 11.35
C ARG A 224 -11.77 -10.41 11.29
N ASN A 225 -12.13 -9.97 10.09
CA ASN A 225 -13.08 -8.87 9.84
C ASN A 225 -12.69 -7.51 10.47
N LYS A 226 -11.45 -7.33 10.93
CA LYS A 226 -10.94 -6.11 11.57
C LYS A 226 -9.94 -5.31 10.71
N PHE A 227 -9.96 -5.50 9.38
CA PHE A 227 -9.03 -4.83 8.46
C PHE A 227 -8.98 -3.30 8.64
N GLN A 228 -10.14 -2.64 8.74
CA GLN A 228 -10.19 -1.17 8.92
C GLN A 228 -9.58 -0.74 10.27
N ASP A 229 -9.81 -1.52 11.33
CA ASP A 229 -9.23 -1.26 12.64
C ASP A 229 -7.71 -1.46 12.60
N THR A 230 -7.23 -2.53 11.98
CA THR A 230 -5.80 -2.77 11.74
C THR A 230 -5.16 -1.57 11.02
N VAL A 231 -5.76 -1.12 9.90
CA VAL A 231 -5.27 0.03 9.13
C VAL A 231 -5.21 1.29 9.98
N SER A 232 -6.24 1.55 10.80
CA SER A 232 -6.30 2.71 11.69
C SER A 232 -5.13 2.73 12.68
N ILE A 233 -4.82 1.59 13.30
CA ILE A 233 -3.75 1.45 14.29
C ILE A 233 -2.38 1.60 13.62
N VAL A 234 -2.10 0.84 12.55
CA VAL A 234 -0.74 0.78 11.98
C VAL A 234 -0.33 2.07 11.25
N ARG A 235 -1.30 2.91 10.86
CA ARG A 235 -1.03 4.25 10.32
C ARG A 235 -0.58 5.25 11.37
N SER A 236 -0.90 5.02 12.64
CA SER A 236 -0.59 5.93 13.75
C SER A 236 0.43 5.29 14.69
N GLY A 237 1.67 5.77 14.66
CA GLY A 237 2.72 5.25 15.55
C GLY A 237 2.51 5.57 17.03
N SER A 238 1.62 6.52 17.34
CA SER A 238 1.26 6.91 18.71
C SER A 238 -0.02 6.26 19.22
N SER A 239 -0.60 5.30 18.48
CA SER A 239 -1.81 4.60 18.92
C SER A 239 -1.55 3.82 20.21
N ASN A 240 -2.38 3.98 21.24
CA ASN A 240 -2.32 3.13 22.43
C ASN A 240 -2.82 1.69 22.18
N ARG A 241 -3.35 1.41 20.98
CA ARG A 241 -3.92 0.12 20.57
C ARG A 241 -2.93 -0.83 19.88
N TRP A 242 -1.65 -0.47 19.76
CA TRP A 242 -0.61 -1.36 19.24
C TRP A 242 -0.52 -2.74 19.94
N PRO A 243 -0.83 -2.89 21.24
CA PRO A 243 -0.90 -4.21 21.89
C PRO A 243 -1.96 -5.16 21.29
N GLU A 244 -2.95 -4.66 20.54
CA GLU A 244 -3.94 -5.49 19.84
C GLU A 244 -3.40 -6.06 18.51
N VAL A 245 -2.26 -5.55 18.02
CA VAL A 245 -1.68 -5.94 16.75
C VAL A 245 -0.72 -7.11 16.97
N THR A 246 -0.80 -8.11 16.11
CA THR A 246 0.20 -9.18 16.03
C THR A 246 0.81 -9.20 14.65
N TYR A 247 2.13 -9.33 14.56
CA TYR A 247 2.84 -9.55 13.31
C TYR A 247 2.86 -11.04 12.97
N TYR A 248 2.00 -11.43 12.03
CA TYR A 248 1.96 -12.78 11.50
C TYR A 248 2.99 -12.95 10.39
N VAL A 249 4.15 -13.50 10.74
CA VAL A 249 5.26 -13.71 9.80
C VAL A 249 5.05 -15.00 9.01
N PHE A 250 5.15 -14.92 7.68
CA PHE A 250 4.94 -16.06 6.78
C PHE A 250 6.14 -16.38 5.88
N ASP A 251 7.14 -15.50 5.78
CA ASP A 251 8.36 -15.79 5.03
C ASP A 251 9.59 -15.01 5.56
N ALA A 252 10.78 -15.44 5.17
CA ALA A 252 12.07 -14.85 5.53
C ALA A 252 12.91 -14.53 4.27
N PRO A 253 12.62 -13.42 3.55
CA PRO A 253 13.26 -13.09 2.28
C PRO A 253 14.80 -12.99 2.31
N PHE A 254 15.42 -12.72 3.47
CA PHE A 254 16.88 -12.72 3.58
C PHE A 254 17.52 -14.09 3.37
N LEU A 255 16.73 -15.18 3.51
CA LEU A 255 17.12 -16.55 3.21
C LEU A 255 16.63 -16.98 1.82
N MET A 256 16.55 -16.07 0.84
CA MET A 256 15.97 -16.36 -0.48
C MET A 256 16.65 -17.51 -1.24
N ASN A 257 17.90 -17.85 -0.89
CA ASN A 257 18.66 -18.98 -1.41
C ASN A 257 18.29 -20.33 -0.77
N LYS A 258 17.35 -20.34 0.18
CA LYS A 258 16.86 -21.52 0.88
C LYS A 258 15.44 -21.88 0.44
N GLN A 259 15.10 -23.17 0.53
CA GLN A 259 13.76 -23.66 0.25
C GLN A 259 12.76 -23.17 1.30
N PHE A 260 11.48 -23.08 0.94
CA PHE A 260 10.44 -22.54 1.81
C PHE A 260 10.41 -23.18 3.20
N GLU A 261 10.58 -24.50 3.29
CA GLU A 261 10.58 -25.25 4.54
C GLU A 261 11.76 -24.86 5.46
N GLU A 262 12.93 -24.60 4.88
CA GLU A 262 14.10 -24.11 5.65
C GLU A 262 13.85 -22.69 6.18
N ARG A 263 13.20 -21.84 5.37
CA ARG A 263 12.83 -20.47 5.79
C ARG A 263 11.77 -20.48 6.89
N LEU A 264 10.79 -21.37 6.79
CA LEU A 264 9.78 -21.58 7.82
C LEU A 264 10.38 -22.14 9.11
N ALA A 265 11.30 -23.10 9.02
CA ALA A 265 12.02 -23.64 10.17
C ALA A 265 12.85 -22.56 10.89
N PHE A 266 13.48 -21.65 10.15
CA PHE A 266 14.13 -20.47 10.73
C PHE A 266 13.14 -19.57 11.48
N LEU A 267 11.96 -19.31 10.92
CA LEU A 267 10.96 -18.49 11.62
C LEU A 267 10.52 -19.15 12.93
N LYS A 268 10.26 -20.47 12.91
CA LYS A 268 9.86 -21.23 14.08
C LYS A 268 10.95 -21.29 15.16
N SER A 269 12.22 -21.40 14.77
CA SER A 269 13.32 -21.43 15.74
C SER A 269 13.49 -20.13 16.51
N ILE A 270 13.05 -19.00 15.95
CA ILE A 270 13.09 -17.69 16.61
C ILE A 270 11.78 -17.40 17.34
N PHE A 271 10.64 -17.58 16.67
CA PHE A 271 9.34 -17.09 17.13
C PHE A 271 8.44 -18.16 17.77
N GLY A 272 8.90 -19.41 17.82
CA GLY A 272 8.11 -20.53 18.36
C GLY A 272 7.16 -21.15 17.32
N GLU A 273 6.45 -22.19 17.75
CA GLU A 273 5.40 -22.80 16.95
C GLU A 273 4.16 -21.88 16.88
N PRO A 274 3.32 -21.98 15.83
CA PRO A 274 2.15 -21.11 15.66
C PRO A 274 1.17 -21.08 16.86
N ASP A 275 1.01 -22.22 17.54
CA ASP A 275 0.15 -22.43 18.71
C ASP A 275 0.85 -22.14 20.05
N ALA A 276 2.19 -22.04 20.06
CA ALA A 276 3.01 -21.72 21.21
C ALA A 276 4.07 -20.67 20.86
N PRO A 277 3.66 -19.42 20.60
CA PRO A 277 4.59 -18.37 20.20
C PRO A 277 5.50 -17.95 21.36
N THR A 278 6.78 -17.74 21.07
CA THR A 278 7.79 -17.28 22.04
C THR A 278 7.53 -15.85 22.51
N TYR A 279 6.90 -15.02 21.67
CA TYR A 279 6.64 -13.61 21.93
C TYR A 279 5.15 -13.28 21.70
N PRO A 280 4.58 -12.32 22.44
CA PRO A 280 3.14 -12.05 22.38
C PRO A 280 2.69 -11.38 21.07
N ASN A 281 3.55 -10.58 20.45
CA ASN A 281 3.21 -9.69 19.33
C ASN A 281 3.76 -10.14 17.96
N VAL A 282 4.33 -11.35 17.87
CA VAL A 282 4.76 -11.96 16.61
C VAL A 282 4.40 -13.44 16.63
N ARG A 283 3.88 -13.95 15.51
CA ARG A 283 3.47 -15.34 15.35
C ARG A 283 3.84 -15.85 13.98
N VAL A 284 4.36 -17.07 13.90
CA VAL A 284 4.56 -17.74 12.61
C VAL A 284 3.19 -18.19 12.07
N VAL A 285 2.90 -17.90 10.81
CA VAL A 285 1.67 -18.38 10.18
C VAL A 285 1.68 -19.92 10.12
N GLU A 286 0.57 -20.52 10.54
CA GLU A 286 0.38 -21.97 10.50
C GLU A 286 0.29 -22.46 9.05
N HIS A 287 0.97 -23.57 8.76
CA HIS A 287 0.99 -24.22 7.45
C HIS A 287 0.62 -25.69 7.58
N THR A 288 -0.44 -26.11 6.89
CA THR A 288 -0.90 -27.50 6.82
C THR A 288 -0.61 -28.09 5.45
N LYS A 289 -0.14 -29.34 5.38
CA LYS A 289 0.13 -30.00 4.09
C LYS A 289 -1.18 -30.35 3.37
N CYS A 290 -1.31 -29.88 2.14
CA CYS A 290 -2.44 -30.13 1.27
C CYS A 290 -2.50 -31.61 0.86
N LYS A 291 -3.71 -32.17 0.89
CA LYS A 291 -3.98 -33.58 0.53
C LYS A 291 -4.63 -33.69 -0.86
N GLY A 292 -4.86 -32.55 -1.52
CA GLY A 292 -5.53 -32.44 -2.80
C GLY A 292 -6.62 -31.37 -2.80
N LYS A 293 -7.32 -31.27 -3.92
CA LYS A 293 -8.32 -30.24 -4.19
C LYS A 293 -9.45 -30.19 -3.14
N SER A 294 -10.02 -31.34 -2.76
CA SER A 294 -11.09 -31.40 -1.76
C SER A 294 -10.67 -30.81 -0.41
N HIS A 295 -9.46 -31.13 0.04
CA HIS A 295 -8.91 -30.60 1.30
C HIS A 295 -8.80 -29.06 1.28
N VAL A 296 -8.44 -28.46 0.14
CA VAL A 296 -8.41 -26.99 -0.01
C VAL A 296 -9.81 -26.40 0.13
N LEU A 297 -10.81 -27.01 -0.51
CA LEU A 297 -12.19 -26.51 -0.49
C LEU A 297 -12.83 -26.66 0.89
N GLU A 298 -12.64 -27.81 1.54
CA GLU A 298 -13.12 -28.07 2.91
C GLU A 298 -12.48 -27.09 3.91
N MET A 299 -11.17 -26.89 3.85
CA MET A 299 -10.48 -25.96 4.75
C MET A 299 -10.87 -24.51 4.47
N LEU A 300 -11.10 -24.14 3.21
CA LEU A 300 -11.58 -22.82 2.82
C LEU A 300 -12.95 -22.56 3.45
N GLU A 301 -13.90 -23.49 3.29
CA GLU A 301 -15.24 -23.37 3.88
C GLU A 301 -15.17 -23.28 5.41
N GLN A 302 -14.39 -24.15 6.06
CA GLN A 302 -14.23 -24.14 7.52
C GLN A 302 -13.67 -22.84 8.06
N LEU A 303 -12.66 -22.26 7.41
CA LEU A 303 -12.07 -20.99 7.85
C LEU A 303 -12.96 -19.79 7.53
N GLN A 304 -13.65 -19.81 6.40
CA GLN A 304 -14.63 -18.77 6.06
C GLN A 304 -15.81 -18.75 7.02
N ASN A 305 -16.30 -19.92 7.45
CA ASN A 305 -17.31 -20.04 8.51
C ASN A 305 -16.81 -19.50 9.88
N LYS A 306 -15.52 -19.22 10.02
CA LYS A 306 -14.95 -18.55 11.19
C LYS A 306 -14.47 -17.11 10.89
N GLY A 307 -14.84 -16.55 9.74
CA GLY A 307 -14.53 -15.17 9.32
C GLY A 307 -13.19 -14.95 8.61
N ALA A 308 -12.49 -16.00 8.18
CA ALA A 308 -11.24 -15.83 7.44
C ALA A 308 -11.50 -15.31 6.01
N GLU A 309 -10.54 -14.58 5.44
CA GLU A 309 -10.65 -14.04 4.07
C GLU A 309 -10.56 -15.14 3.00
N GLY A 310 -9.75 -16.19 3.27
CA GLY A 310 -9.51 -17.28 2.34
C GLY A 310 -8.26 -18.08 2.70
N LEU A 311 -7.62 -18.67 1.69
CA LEU A 311 -6.39 -19.46 1.85
C LEU A 311 -5.24 -18.93 0.98
N MET A 312 -4.03 -19.25 1.42
CA MET A 312 -2.81 -19.15 0.64
C MET A 312 -2.26 -20.57 0.42
N LEU A 313 -1.78 -20.85 -0.79
CA LEU A 313 -1.10 -22.10 -1.13
C LEU A 313 0.35 -21.78 -1.49
N ARG A 314 1.29 -22.47 -0.83
CA ARG A 314 2.72 -22.33 -1.11
C ARG A 314 3.28 -23.64 -1.66
N GLN A 315 3.92 -23.56 -2.82
CA GLN A 315 4.56 -24.70 -3.46
C GLN A 315 5.70 -25.23 -2.57
N PRO A 316 5.77 -26.55 -2.31
CA PRO A 316 6.82 -27.12 -1.49
C PRO A 316 8.19 -26.94 -2.17
N LYS A 317 9.24 -26.81 -1.38
CA LYS A 317 10.63 -26.63 -1.85
C LYS A 317 10.86 -25.38 -2.72
N SER A 318 9.92 -24.46 -2.79
CA SER A 318 10.04 -23.26 -3.62
C SER A 318 11.05 -22.27 -3.06
N MET A 319 11.86 -21.71 -3.95
CA MET A 319 12.73 -20.57 -3.63
C MET A 319 11.90 -19.29 -3.46
N TYR A 320 12.50 -18.27 -2.85
CA TYR A 320 11.85 -16.98 -2.74
C TYR A 320 12.02 -16.17 -4.03
N GLU A 321 10.96 -15.52 -4.49
CA GLU A 321 11.00 -14.66 -5.67
C GLU A 321 10.47 -13.27 -5.32
N THR A 322 11.02 -12.23 -5.93
CA THR A 322 10.64 -10.84 -5.69
C THR A 322 9.64 -10.32 -6.71
N ARG A 323 8.81 -11.21 -7.26
CA ARG A 323 7.82 -10.92 -8.31
C ARG A 323 6.51 -11.69 -8.06
N ARG A 324 5.54 -11.50 -8.96
CA ARG A 324 4.39 -12.40 -9.00
C ARG A 324 4.84 -13.78 -9.47
N SER A 325 4.47 -14.81 -8.72
CA SER A 325 4.87 -16.19 -9.02
C SER A 325 3.71 -17.18 -8.86
N SER A 326 3.79 -18.28 -9.61
CA SER A 326 2.93 -19.46 -9.46
C SER A 326 3.30 -20.30 -8.23
N THR A 327 4.47 -20.08 -7.62
CA THR A 327 4.89 -20.78 -6.39
C THR A 327 4.08 -20.35 -5.16
N LEU A 328 3.38 -19.21 -5.24
CA LEU A 328 2.47 -18.72 -4.20
C LEU A 328 1.11 -18.42 -4.84
N LEU A 329 0.07 -19.08 -4.37
CA LEU A 329 -1.29 -18.91 -4.87
C LEU A 329 -2.21 -18.42 -3.76
N LYS A 330 -3.22 -17.64 -4.12
CA LYS A 330 -4.32 -17.25 -3.24
C LYS A 330 -5.59 -17.94 -3.69
N VAL A 331 -6.30 -18.55 -2.75
CA VAL A 331 -7.63 -19.14 -2.94
C VAL A 331 -8.65 -18.14 -2.42
N LYS A 332 -9.59 -17.77 -3.27
CA LYS A 332 -10.66 -16.83 -2.94
C LYS A 332 -11.98 -17.42 -3.41
N THR A 333 -13.02 -17.35 -2.58
CA THR A 333 -14.37 -17.53 -3.07
C THR A 333 -14.83 -16.28 -3.79
N PHE A 334 -15.67 -16.47 -4.78
CA PHE A 334 -16.45 -15.41 -5.38
C PHE A 334 -17.91 -15.78 -5.20
N TYR A 335 -18.71 -14.81 -4.77
CA TYR A 335 -20.15 -14.89 -4.81
C TYR A 335 -20.61 -14.22 -6.10
N ASP A 336 -21.53 -14.89 -6.80
CA ASP A 336 -22.22 -14.31 -7.95
C ASP A 336 -23.56 -13.73 -7.46
N ALA A 337 -23.85 -12.53 -7.91
CA ALA A 337 -25.09 -11.81 -7.63
C ALA A 337 -25.47 -10.96 -8.85
N GLU A 338 -26.63 -10.33 -8.76
CA GLU A 338 -27.20 -9.58 -9.87
C GLU A 338 -27.62 -8.21 -9.39
N ALA A 339 -27.49 -7.23 -10.27
CA ALA A 339 -27.85 -5.86 -9.95
C ALA A 339 -28.36 -5.14 -11.20
N ILE A 340 -29.28 -4.19 -11.02
CA ILE A 340 -29.77 -3.35 -12.11
C ILE A 340 -28.81 -2.19 -12.31
N VAL A 341 -28.43 -1.91 -13.56
CA VAL A 341 -27.62 -0.74 -13.91
C VAL A 341 -28.46 0.53 -13.77
N ILE A 342 -27.99 1.49 -12.96
CA ILE A 342 -28.69 2.77 -12.71
C ILE A 342 -27.94 3.98 -13.25
N ALA A 343 -26.62 3.91 -13.44
CA ALA A 343 -25.86 5.00 -14.06
C ALA A 343 -24.55 4.52 -14.69
N HIS A 344 -23.97 5.34 -15.57
CA HIS A 344 -22.62 5.16 -16.12
C HIS A 344 -21.70 6.25 -15.59
N HIS A 345 -20.45 5.90 -15.31
CA HIS A 345 -19.42 6.82 -14.84
C HIS A 345 -18.26 6.82 -15.83
N ALA A 346 -17.83 8.02 -16.24
CA ALA A 346 -16.69 8.20 -17.13
C ALA A 346 -15.41 7.61 -16.52
N GLY A 347 -14.55 7.04 -17.36
CA GLY A 347 -13.27 6.51 -16.94
C GLY A 347 -12.22 7.61 -16.76
N SER A 348 -11.07 7.20 -16.23
CA SER A 348 -9.87 8.04 -16.09
C SER A 348 -8.65 7.31 -16.65
N GLY A 349 -7.57 8.06 -16.89
CA GLY A 349 -6.34 7.52 -17.46
C GLY A 349 -6.59 6.82 -18.80
N LYS A 350 -6.20 5.54 -18.90
CA LYS A 350 -6.41 4.72 -20.11
C LYS A 350 -7.88 4.63 -20.57
N ASN A 351 -8.83 4.88 -19.67
CA ASN A 351 -10.27 4.80 -19.93
C ASN A 351 -10.95 6.18 -20.04
N ALA A 352 -10.20 7.28 -20.20
CA ALA A 352 -10.76 8.65 -20.12
C ALA A 352 -11.94 8.92 -21.09
N ASN A 353 -11.94 8.28 -22.25
CA ASN A 353 -12.95 8.51 -23.30
C ASN A 353 -14.03 7.42 -23.36
N VAL A 354 -14.07 6.52 -22.37
CA VAL A 354 -14.99 5.38 -22.33
C VAL A 354 -15.57 5.21 -20.93
N THR A 355 -16.51 4.29 -20.77
CA THR A 355 -17.09 3.99 -19.46
C THR A 355 -16.04 3.39 -18.53
N GLY A 356 -15.80 4.06 -17.40
CA GLY A 356 -14.90 3.62 -16.35
C GLY A 356 -15.57 2.61 -15.42
N ALA A 357 -16.79 2.92 -15.01
CA ALA A 357 -17.60 2.09 -14.15
C ALA A 357 -19.09 2.25 -14.46
N ILE A 358 -19.86 1.23 -14.13
CA ILE A 358 -21.32 1.32 -14.03
C ILE A 358 -21.70 1.37 -12.55
N GLU A 359 -22.71 2.15 -12.23
CA GLU A 359 -23.34 2.11 -10.91
C GLU A 359 -24.57 1.23 -10.99
N CYS A 360 -24.67 0.30 -10.06
CA CYS A 360 -25.73 -0.70 -10.01
C CYS A 360 -26.47 -0.64 -8.68
N ARG A 361 -27.72 -1.09 -8.68
CA ARG A 361 -28.57 -1.28 -7.51
C ARG A 361 -28.84 -2.76 -7.29
N MET A 362 -28.53 -3.23 -6.09
CA MET A 362 -28.80 -4.58 -5.58
C MET A 362 -30.29 -4.82 -5.35
N GLU A 363 -30.69 -6.08 -5.13
CA GLU A 363 -32.06 -6.43 -4.73
C GLU A 363 -32.44 -5.77 -3.39
N CYS A 364 -31.52 -5.76 -2.42
CA CYS A 364 -31.68 -5.06 -1.14
C CYS A 364 -31.72 -3.52 -1.25
N GLY A 365 -31.63 -2.95 -2.46
CA GLY A 365 -31.71 -1.51 -2.71
C GLY A 365 -30.39 -0.75 -2.56
N LYS A 366 -29.33 -1.37 -2.05
CA LYS A 366 -28.00 -0.73 -1.94
C LYS A 366 -27.38 -0.47 -3.31
N THR A 367 -26.65 0.63 -3.43
CA THR A 367 -25.98 1.01 -4.68
C THR A 367 -24.47 0.88 -4.55
N PHE A 368 -23.82 0.47 -5.64
CA PHE A 368 -22.37 0.30 -5.68
C PHE A 368 -21.84 0.44 -7.11
N LYS A 369 -20.53 0.64 -7.26
CA LYS A 369 -19.88 0.79 -8.57
C LYS A 369 -19.13 -0.47 -8.96
N ILE A 370 -19.31 -0.90 -10.21
CA ILE A 370 -18.52 -1.97 -10.84
C ILE A 370 -17.58 -1.32 -11.86
N GLY A 371 -16.27 -1.36 -11.59
CA GLY A 371 -15.24 -0.73 -12.45
C GLY A 371 -14.35 -1.72 -13.20
N THR A 372 -14.47 -3.02 -12.94
CA THR A 372 -13.60 -4.07 -13.48
C THR A 372 -14.42 -5.19 -14.11
N GLY A 373 -13.80 -6.03 -14.95
CA GLY A 373 -14.48 -7.13 -15.66
C GLY A 373 -14.94 -6.83 -17.08
N PHE A 374 -14.99 -5.55 -17.46
CA PHE A 374 -15.33 -5.14 -18.83
C PHE A 374 -14.17 -5.33 -19.81
N THR A 375 -14.50 -5.87 -20.99
CA THR A 375 -13.68 -5.74 -22.19
C THR A 375 -13.67 -4.31 -22.72
N ASP A 376 -12.70 -3.94 -23.55
CA ASP A 376 -12.65 -2.60 -24.13
C ASP A 376 -13.87 -2.30 -25.02
N ALA A 377 -14.43 -3.32 -25.68
CA ALA A 377 -15.68 -3.20 -26.43
C ALA A 377 -16.86 -2.87 -25.53
N GLN A 378 -16.98 -3.53 -24.38
CA GLN A 378 -18.02 -3.24 -23.38
C GLN A 378 -17.81 -1.86 -22.74
N ARG A 379 -16.57 -1.33 -22.62
CA ARG A 379 -16.38 0.04 -22.13
C ARG A 379 -16.89 1.10 -23.10
N ARG A 380 -16.75 0.85 -24.41
CA ARG A 380 -17.30 1.72 -25.47
C ARG A 380 -18.82 1.61 -25.58
N LYS A 381 -19.36 0.41 -25.36
CA LYS A 381 -20.79 0.12 -25.38
C LYS A 381 -21.18 -0.59 -24.08
N PRO A 382 -21.32 0.15 -22.96
CA PRO A 382 -21.61 -0.42 -21.66
C PRO A 382 -23.03 -1.02 -21.60
N PRO A 383 -23.28 -1.94 -20.66
CA PRO A 383 -24.62 -2.43 -20.38
C PRO A 383 -25.58 -1.25 -20.15
N LYS A 384 -26.74 -1.28 -20.77
CA LYS A 384 -27.68 -0.15 -20.76
C LYS A 384 -28.22 0.10 -19.34
N ILE A 385 -28.53 1.35 -19.02
CA ILE A 385 -29.28 1.67 -17.81
C ILE A 385 -30.62 0.91 -17.86
N GLY A 386 -30.98 0.27 -16.75
CA GLY A 386 -32.15 -0.59 -16.59
C GLY A 386 -31.91 -2.08 -16.86
N CYS A 387 -30.79 -2.47 -17.48
CA CYS A 387 -30.49 -3.89 -17.64
C CYS A 387 -29.98 -4.51 -16.34
N ILE A 388 -30.14 -5.83 -16.21
CA ILE A 388 -29.59 -6.60 -15.11
C ILE A 388 -28.24 -7.16 -15.55
N VAL A 389 -27.25 -7.00 -14.67
CA VAL A 389 -25.91 -7.53 -14.87
C VAL A 389 -25.61 -8.57 -13.81
N VAL A 390 -24.92 -9.63 -14.22
CA VAL A 390 -24.28 -10.57 -13.30
C VAL A 390 -22.93 -10.00 -12.93
N TYR A 391 -22.67 -9.93 -11.64
CA TYR A 391 -21.39 -9.52 -11.09
C TYR A 391 -20.93 -10.53 -10.05
N LYS A 392 -19.62 -10.60 -9.89
CA LYS A 392 -19.01 -11.40 -8.83
C LYS A 392 -18.24 -10.53 -7.86
N PHE A 393 -18.20 -10.94 -6.61
CA PHE A 393 -17.53 -10.20 -5.55
C PHE A 393 -17.03 -11.18 -4.47
N GLN A 394 -16.14 -10.73 -3.58
CA GLN A 394 -15.50 -11.64 -2.62
C GLN A 394 -16.21 -11.67 -1.26
N GLU A 395 -16.74 -10.53 -0.84
CA GLU A 395 -17.34 -10.33 0.49
C GLU A 395 -18.16 -9.04 0.48
N LEU A 396 -19.00 -8.82 1.48
CA LEU A 396 -19.63 -7.52 1.72
C LEU A 396 -18.83 -6.70 2.74
N SER A 397 -18.88 -5.38 2.62
CA SER A 397 -18.46 -4.48 3.70
C SER A 397 -19.42 -4.58 4.89
N LYS A 398 -19.03 -4.04 6.06
CA LYS A 398 -19.95 -3.92 7.22
C LYS A 398 -21.26 -3.19 6.87
N ALA A 399 -21.21 -2.25 5.92
CA ALA A 399 -22.39 -1.56 5.41
C ALA A 399 -23.16 -2.37 4.35
N GLY A 400 -22.79 -3.63 4.09
CA GLY A 400 -23.40 -4.54 3.14
C GLY A 400 -23.15 -4.21 1.66
N HIS A 401 -22.05 -3.55 1.33
CA HIS A 401 -21.69 -3.25 -0.07
C HIS A 401 -20.70 -4.29 -0.61
N PRO A 402 -20.83 -4.77 -1.85
CA PRO A 402 -19.86 -5.69 -2.45
C PRO A 402 -18.44 -5.12 -2.46
N ARG A 403 -17.48 -5.85 -1.89
CA ARG A 403 -16.05 -5.57 -1.99
C ARG A 403 -15.46 -6.23 -3.23
N PHE A 404 -14.70 -5.45 -3.99
CA PHE A 404 -14.05 -5.86 -5.24
C PHE A 404 -15.00 -6.46 -6.28
N PRO A 405 -16.11 -5.79 -6.62
CA PRO A 405 -17.06 -6.29 -7.61
C PRO A 405 -16.43 -6.28 -9.02
N VAL A 406 -16.68 -7.36 -9.75
CA VAL A 406 -16.21 -7.60 -11.11
C VAL A 406 -17.41 -7.94 -11.99
N PHE A 407 -17.57 -7.23 -13.09
CA PHE A 407 -18.60 -7.53 -14.09
C PHE A 407 -18.34 -8.90 -14.73
N VAL A 408 -19.39 -9.71 -14.86
CA VAL A 408 -19.35 -11.03 -15.50
C VAL A 408 -20.07 -10.99 -16.85
N GLY A 409 -21.30 -10.47 -16.88
CA GLY A 409 -22.11 -10.43 -18.09
C GLY A 409 -23.46 -9.74 -17.87
N GLU A 410 -24.24 -9.60 -18.95
CA GLU A 410 -25.64 -9.15 -18.88
C GLU A 410 -26.54 -10.37 -18.66
N ALA A 411 -27.48 -10.29 -17.71
CA ALA A 411 -28.51 -11.29 -17.46
C ALA A 411 -29.73 -10.99 -18.33
N ILE A 412 -29.68 -11.42 -19.59
CA ILE A 412 -30.72 -11.13 -20.58
C ILE A 412 -32.07 -11.81 -20.29
N ASP A 413 -32.05 -12.87 -19.48
CA ASP A 413 -33.17 -13.72 -19.12
C ASP A 413 -33.90 -13.27 -17.85
N LYS A 414 -33.48 -12.16 -17.24
CA LYS A 414 -33.95 -11.74 -15.92
C LYS A 414 -34.66 -10.40 -15.94
N THR A 415 -35.70 -10.30 -15.10
CA THR A 415 -36.52 -9.09 -14.92
C THR A 415 -36.31 -8.44 -13.56
N VAL A 416 -35.78 -9.17 -12.58
CA VAL A 416 -35.44 -8.69 -11.24
C VAL A 416 -34.03 -9.16 -10.84
N PRO A 417 -33.21 -8.31 -10.18
CA PRO A 417 -31.90 -8.71 -9.68
C PRO A 417 -32.09 -9.59 -8.45
N LYS A 418 -31.11 -10.47 -8.20
CA LYS A 418 -31.06 -11.31 -7.02
C LYS A 418 -29.74 -11.12 -6.29
N ASP A 419 -29.81 -10.86 -5.00
CA ASP A 419 -28.61 -10.77 -4.17
C ASP A 419 -28.02 -12.16 -3.93
N ALA A 420 -26.69 -12.22 -3.76
CA ALA A 420 -26.05 -13.47 -3.38
C ALA A 420 -26.51 -13.90 -1.99
N VAL A 421 -26.75 -15.20 -1.83
CA VAL A 421 -26.90 -15.79 -0.50
C VAL A 421 -25.51 -15.92 0.11
N ILE A 422 -25.16 -14.93 0.92
CA ILE A 422 -23.91 -14.92 1.67
C ILE A 422 -24.22 -15.44 3.06
N ARG A 423 -23.40 -16.35 3.57
CA ARG A 423 -23.46 -16.75 4.97
C ARG A 423 -23.12 -15.53 5.81
N VAL A 424 -24.13 -14.93 6.44
CA VAL A 424 -23.92 -13.93 7.49
C VAL A 424 -23.28 -14.71 8.63
N LEU A 425 -22.05 -14.35 9.01
CA LEU A 425 -21.55 -14.73 10.31
C LEU A 425 -22.43 -13.95 11.28
N ASP A 426 -23.31 -14.67 11.97
CA ASP A 426 -24.08 -14.08 13.06
C ASP A 426 -23.11 -13.27 13.90
N ALA A 427 -23.38 -11.97 14.01
CA ALA A 427 -22.78 -11.18 15.06
C ALA A 427 -23.18 -11.95 16.32
N ALA A 428 -22.22 -12.61 16.96
CA ALA A 428 -22.42 -13.16 18.28
C ALA A 428 -23.07 -12.04 19.09
N ASP A 429 -24.25 -12.34 19.62
CA ASP A 429 -25.01 -11.46 20.48
C ASP A 429 -24.05 -10.92 21.56
N ASP A 430 -23.65 -9.65 21.41
CA ASP A 430 -23.08 -8.84 22.49
C ASP A 430 -24.24 -8.39 23.41
N ASP A 431 -25.10 -9.33 23.77
CA ASP A 431 -26.15 -9.21 24.77
C ASP A 431 -26.10 -10.51 25.59
N ASP A 432 -25.23 -10.55 26.59
CA ASP A 432 -25.46 -11.27 27.85
C ASP A 432 -24.51 -10.76 28.94
N GLU A 433 -25.14 -10.03 29.88
CA GLU A 433 -24.82 -9.67 31.28
C GLU A 433 -23.59 -8.80 31.63
#